data_AF-A0A4S3JV77-F1
#
_entry.id   AF-A0A4S3JV77-F1
#
_cell.length_a   1.000
_cell.length_b   1.000
_cell.length_c   1.000
_cell.angle_alpha   90.00
_cell.angle_beta   90.00
_cell.angle_gamma   90.00
#
_symmetry.space_group_name_H-M   'P 1'
#
loop_
_entity.id
_entity.type
_entity.pdbx_description
1 polymer ?
#
loop_
_entity_poly.entity_id
_entity_poly.type
_entity_poly.pdbx_seq_one_letter_code
_entity_poly.pdbx_strand_id
1 'polypeptide(L)'
;MSAPTRQLCKLSIGKSGITYDLASLDPESEARVIVGFSTQFDVVTCCSTPTGYDFQLTERSQVHLGSNTSTKWLLDRLYGCLLPQLRASPIPLASDGCIINFPRIELLLNGKLEWVADQLGWQYVRSEADGGMSRPQKVRDILSAFSTAVLPEDFRLDLRDDTAQLRTPEQCVVQGDFEATVFRLAVHDDAVYSSLCKAMPSGACAAIYFDKIQEKSRKLLADFDIYCQTGQRPDSGTSVSVANIIRELRHNVDQIQWNITARAPHGMEGAAKALVTLLEDICIRNKDALDGNLWGQATLQGEDEDQRNLYYQLVGRTDETGECFILDTLEQLQGADLHQFRSKLQAILHKNEVNRAPRAFILKLNMLVRRAESGGGE
;
A
#
# COMPACT_ATOMS: atom_id res chain seq x y z
N MET A 1 66.92 5.92 25.87
CA MET A 1 65.70 5.11 26.08
C MET A 1 64.52 6.04 26.03
N SER A 2 63.84 6.11 24.88
CA SER A 2 62.62 6.93 24.74
C SER A 2 61.47 6.14 25.34
N ALA A 3 60.76 6.72 26.31
CA ALA A 3 59.57 6.12 26.87
C ALA A 3 58.50 5.99 25.76
N PRO A 4 57.78 4.86 25.67
CA PRO A 4 56.69 4.75 24.73
C PRO A 4 55.58 5.70 25.18
N THR A 5 55.30 6.71 24.35
CA THR A 5 54.12 7.57 24.48
C THR A 5 52.90 6.64 24.48
N ARG A 6 52.23 6.52 25.64
CA ARG A 6 50.92 5.87 25.73
C ARG A 6 49.97 6.64 24.81
N GLN A 7 49.71 6.09 23.63
CA GLN A 7 48.60 6.52 22.79
C GLN A 7 47.34 6.20 23.58
N LEU A 8 46.70 7.23 24.13
CA LEU A 8 45.41 7.11 24.80
C LEU A 8 44.43 6.54 23.76
N CYS A 9 43.93 5.32 23.98
CA CYS A 9 42.85 4.77 23.18
C CYS A 9 41.62 5.67 23.38
N LYS A 10 41.31 6.47 22.35
CA LYS A 10 40.12 7.32 22.33
C LYS A 10 38.96 6.48 21.83
N LEU A 11 38.12 6.02 22.75
CA LEU A 11 36.96 5.19 22.43
C LEU A 11 35.67 5.95 22.69
N SER A 12 34.68 5.77 21.82
CA SER A 12 33.31 6.26 22.01
C SER A 12 32.31 5.13 21.80
N ILE A 13 31.28 5.07 22.62
CA ILE A 13 30.23 4.05 22.52
C ILE A 13 28.98 4.69 21.91
N GLY A 14 28.51 4.13 20.79
CA GLY A 14 27.25 4.51 20.17
C GLY A 14 26.04 3.97 20.96
N LYS A 15 24.85 4.51 20.67
CA LYS A 15 23.61 4.10 21.35
C LYS A 15 23.21 2.67 21.03
N SER A 16 23.66 2.14 19.89
CA SER A 16 23.46 0.74 19.51
C SER A 16 24.35 -0.25 20.29
N GLY A 17 25.26 0.26 21.13
CA GLY A 17 26.25 -0.53 21.88
C GLY A 17 27.53 -0.84 21.11
N ILE A 18 27.70 -0.29 19.91
CA ILE A 18 28.96 -0.41 19.14
C ILE A 18 30.01 0.52 19.74
N THR A 19 31.24 0.02 19.90
CA THR A 19 32.40 0.82 20.34
C THR A 19 33.20 1.27 19.12
N TYR A 20 33.48 2.57 19.01
CA TYR A 20 34.22 3.19 17.92
C TYR A 20 35.57 3.69 18.42
N ASP A 21 36.64 3.37 17.70
CA ASP A 21 37.99 3.87 17.93
C ASP A 21 38.23 5.15 17.11
N LEU A 22 38.51 6.23 17.85
CA LEU A 22 38.66 7.60 17.37
C LEU A 22 40.15 8.00 17.23
N ALA A 23 41.09 7.08 17.42
CA ALA A 23 42.53 7.39 17.47
C ALA A 23 43.10 8.06 16.21
N SER A 24 42.43 7.93 15.07
CA SER A 24 42.80 8.46 13.75
C SER A 24 42.19 9.83 13.43
N LEU A 25 41.30 10.35 14.30
CA LEU A 25 40.56 11.59 14.06
C LEU A 25 41.30 12.81 14.59
N ASP A 26 41.20 13.93 13.87
CA ASP A 26 41.56 15.24 14.40
C ASP A 26 40.54 15.69 15.47
N PRO A 27 40.91 16.61 16.38
CA PRO A 27 40.04 17.01 17.49
C PRO A 27 38.67 17.56 17.08
N GLU A 28 38.55 18.19 15.91
CA GLU A 28 37.29 18.75 15.41
C GLU A 28 36.38 17.63 14.90
N SER A 29 36.93 16.68 14.16
CA SER A 29 36.22 15.49 13.68
C SER A 29 35.85 14.54 14.83
N GLU A 30 36.70 14.39 15.84
CA GLU A 30 36.40 13.67 17.08
C GLU A 30 35.16 14.25 17.77
N ALA A 31 35.13 15.56 17.99
CA ALA A 31 33.97 16.23 18.62
C ALA A 31 32.69 16.04 17.79
N ARG A 32 32.76 16.19 16.46
CA ARG A 32 31.63 15.96 15.55
C ARG A 32 31.12 14.52 15.59
N VAL A 33 32.00 13.54 15.65
CA VAL A 33 31.64 12.12 15.73
C VAL A 33 31.01 11.78 17.07
N ILE A 34 31.55 12.31 18.18
CA ILE A 34 30.97 12.12 19.51
C ILE A 34 29.56 12.72 19.57
N VAL A 35 29.37 13.95 19.09
CA VAL A 35 28.04 14.58 18.98
C VAL A 35 27.13 13.76 18.07
N GLY A 36 27.65 13.31 16.93
CA GLY A 36 26.94 12.49 15.97
C GLY A 36 26.45 11.14 16.49
N PHE A 37 27.16 10.49 17.42
CA PHE A 37 26.71 9.23 18.03
C PHE A 37 25.91 9.42 19.33
N SER A 38 26.07 10.55 20.01
CA SER A 38 25.34 10.87 21.24
C SER A 38 23.97 11.50 20.97
N THR A 39 23.80 12.14 19.80
CA THR A 39 22.51 12.66 19.34
C THR A 39 21.57 11.52 18.96
N GLN A 40 20.28 11.71 19.28
CA GLN A 40 19.21 10.80 18.91
C GLN A 40 18.10 11.60 18.26
N PHE A 41 17.65 11.12 17.12
CA PHE A 41 16.44 11.58 16.47
C PHE A 41 15.52 10.39 16.29
N ASP A 42 14.24 10.58 16.60
CA ASP A 42 13.24 9.55 16.40
C ASP A 42 12.78 9.59 14.95
N VAL A 43 13.02 8.48 14.24
CA VAL A 43 12.54 8.22 12.89
C VAL A 43 11.07 7.84 12.97
N VAL A 44 10.22 8.62 12.33
CA VAL A 44 8.78 8.36 12.24
C VAL A 44 8.52 7.38 11.11
N THR A 45 9.06 7.66 9.92
CA THR A 45 8.89 6.80 8.74
C THR A 45 10.20 6.60 7.99
N CYS A 46 10.31 5.48 7.27
CA CYS A 46 11.40 5.23 6.34
C CYS A 46 10.93 4.56 5.05
N CYS A 47 11.59 4.82 3.93
CA CYS A 47 11.27 4.22 2.63
C CYS A 47 12.51 4.03 1.75
N SER A 48 12.44 3.09 0.81
CA SER A 48 13.46 2.93 -0.25
C SER A 48 13.22 3.96 -1.35
N THR A 49 14.25 4.48 -1.99
CA THR A 49 14.12 5.36 -3.17
C THR A 49 15.02 4.88 -4.30
N PRO A 50 14.82 5.33 -5.56
CA PRO A 50 15.71 4.95 -6.65
C PRO A 50 17.18 5.32 -6.41
N THR A 51 17.46 6.29 -5.53
CA THR A 51 18.82 6.79 -5.24
C THR A 51 19.37 6.37 -3.88
N GLY A 52 18.59 5.67 -3.05
CA GLY A 52 19.00 5.29 -1.69
C GLY A 52 17.81 5.02 -0.77
N TYR A 53 17.83 5.60 0.43
CA TYR A 53 16.78 5.42 1.44
C TYR A 53 16.48 6.74 2.15
N ASP A 54 15.21 7.03 2.41
CA ASP A 54 14.80 8.23 3.12
C ASP A 54 14.29 7.91 4.52
N PHE A 55 14.66 8.76 5.48
CA PHE A 55 14.25 8.67 6.88
C PHE A 55 13.65 10.00 7.33
N GLN A 56 12.37 9.99 7.68
CA GLN A 56 11.65 11.16 8.18
C GLN A 56 11.78 11.25 9.70
N LEU A 57 12.32 12.37 10.19
CA LEU A 57 12.46 12.61 11.63
C LEU A 57 11.23 13.33 12.19
N THR A 58 11.01 13.17 13.50
CA THR A 58 9.90 13.80 14.25
C THR A 58 9.90 15.33 14.14
N GLU A 59 11.09 15.95 14.03
CA GLU A 59 11.28 17.40 13.89
C GLU A 59 11.04 17.91 12.44
N ARG A 60 10.44 17.08 11.58
CA ARG A 60 10.16 17.34 10.14
C ARG A 60 11.38 17.42 9.23
N SER A 61 12.58 17.14 9.69
CA SER A 61 13.76 17.00 8.82
C SER A 61 13.78 15.63 8.15
N GLN A 62 14.05 15.57 6.85
CA GLN A 62 14.28 14.33 6.10
C GLN A 62 15.78 14.09 5.97
N VAL A 63 16.21 12.84 6.20
CA VAL A 63 17.60 12.41 5.99
C VAL A 63 17.62 11.41 4.85
N HIS A 64 18.37 11.73 3.79
CA HIS A 64 18.60 10.82 2.66
C HIS A 64 19.92 10.06 2.86
N LEU A 65 19.82 8.72 2.92
CA LEU A 65 20.94 7.80 2.94
C LEU A 65 21.23 7.34 1.52
N GLY A 66 22.19 8.02 0.89
CA GLY A 66 22.69 7.73 -0.46
C GLY A 66 24.21 7.87 -0.52
N SER A 67 24.77 8.10 -1.72
CA SER A 67 26.21 7.94 -1.97
C SER A 67 27.18 8.73 -1.06
N ASN A 68 26.81 9.84 -0.40
CA ASN A 68 27.80 10.74 0.21
C ASN A 68 27.42 11.45 1.53
N THR A 69 26.25 11.27 2.13
CA THR A 69 25.85 12.04 3.32
C THR A 69 24.97 11.25 4.29
N SER A 70 25.61 10.52 5.21
CA SER A 70 24.90 9.72 6.20
C SER A 70 25.18 10.25 7.59
N THR A 71 24.14 10.55 8.37
CA THR A 71 24.29 10.98 9.76
C THR A 71 24.82 9.83 10.62
N LYS A 72 25.81 10.10 11.48
CA LYS A 72 26.52 9.06 12.24
C LYS A 72 25.59 8.30 13.22
N TRP A 73 24.62 8.97 13.84
CA TRP A 73 23.61 8.33 14.69
C TRP A 73 22.78 7.29 13.92
N LEU A 74 22.41 7.59 12.68
CA LEU A 74 21.59 6.72 11.86
C LEU A 74 22.40 5.49 11.46
N LEU A 75 23.66 5.69 11.06
CA LEU A 75 24.57 4.58 10.77
C LEU A 75 24.77 3.66 11.99
N ASP A 76 24.96 4.21 13.20
CA ASP A 76 25.09 3.43 14.44
C ASP A 76 23.87 2.51 14.66
N ARG A 77 22.65 3.05 14.52
CA ARG A 77 21.41 2.28 14.66
C ARG A 77 21.29 1.19 13.62
N LEU A 78 21.57 1.51 12.35
CA LEU A 78 21.47 0.57 11.24
C LEU A 78 22.50 -0.55 11.36
N TYR A 79 23.77 -0.23 11.62
CA TYR A 79 24.81 -1.24 11.84
C TYR A 79 24.54 -2.10 13.07
N GLY A 80 24.06 -1.52 14.17
CA GLY A 80 23.72 -2.27 15.37
C GLY A 80 22.54 -3.23 15.19
N CYS A 81 21.62 -2.93 14.27
CA CYS A 81 20.52 -3.81 13.90
C CYS A 81 20.96 -4.91 12.93
N LEU A 82 21.71 -4.55 11.88
CA LEU A 82 22.06 -5.45 10.79
C LEU A 82 23.25 -6.35 11.10
N LEU A 83 24.18 -5.90 11.97
CA LEU A 83 25.40 -6.61 12.33
C LEU A 83 25.61 -6.61 13.86
N PRO A 84 24.79 -7.35 14.64
CA PRO A 84 24.91 -7.41 16.11
C PRO A 84 26.31 -7.80 16.62
N GLN A 85 27.08 -8.55 15.82
CA GLN A 85 28.46 -8.95 16.11
C GLN A 85 29.41 -7.76 16.30
N LEU A 86 29.06 -6.57 15.81
CA LEU A 86 29.87 -5.36 15.94
C LEU A 86 30.02 -4.85 17.37
N ARG A 87 29.20 -5.35 18.30
CA ARG A 87 29.30 -5.00 19.72
C ARG A 87 30.49 -5.67 20.43
N ALA A 88 31.15 -6.64 19.79
CA ALA A 88 32.19 -7.45 20.41
C ALA A 88 33.59 -6.79 20.42
N SER A 89 33.87 -5.85 19.51
CA SER A 89 35.21 -5.27 19.36
C SER A 89 35.16 -3.82 18.90
N PRO A 90 36.09 -2.95 19.34
CA PRO A 90 36.19 -1.57 18.85
C PRO A 90 36.40 -1.51 17.34
N ILE A 91 35.61 -0.68 16.66
CA ILE A 91 35.67 -0.47 15.22
C ILE A 91 36.51 0.78 14.92
N PRO A 92 37.60 0.68 14.14
CA PRO A 92 38.39 1.83 13.76
C PRO A 92 37.64 2.74 12.78
N LEU A 93 37.62 4.04 13.07
CA LEU A 93 37.19 5.05 12.13
C LEU A 93 38.38 5.54 11.29
N ALA A 94 38.11 5.96 10.05
CA ALA A 94 39.04 6.71 9.23
C ALA A 94 39.08 8.18 9.66
N SER A 95 40.04 8.94 9.12
CA SER A 95 40.21 10.37 9.41
C SER A 95 38.99 11.24 9.02
N ASP A 96 38.11 10.74 8.16
CA ASP A 96 36.83 11.35 7.76
C ASP A 96 35.64 10.90 8.64
N GLY A 97 35.90 10.10 9.68
CA GLY A 97 34.90 9.52 10.57
C GLY A 97 34.10 8.37 9.95
N CYS A 98 34.46 7.87 8.77
CA CYS A 98 33.84 6.69 8.16
C CYS A 98 34.39 5.40 8.77
N ILE A 99 33.60 4.34 8.74
CA ILE A 99 34.03 3.04 9.23
C ILE A 99 34.94 2.38 8.18
N ILE A 100 36.12 1.91 8.59
CA ILE A 100 37.11 1.31 7.69
C ILE A 100 36.80 -0.17 7.43
N ASN A 101 36.86 -0.62 6.17
CA ASN A 101 36.68 -2.03 5.75
C ASN A 101 35.28 -2.63 6.00
N PHE A 102 34.25 -1.81 6.16
CA PHE A 102 32.87 -2.31 6.26
C PHE A 102 32.08 -2.11 4.97
N PRO A 103 31.13 -3.01 4.67
CA PRO A 103 30.23 -2.82 3.55
C PRO A 103 29.46 -1.50 3.69
N ARG A 104 29.26 -0.85 2.55
CA ARG A 104 28.34 0.29 2.42
C ARG A 104 26.98 -0.08 2.97
N ILE A 105 26.44 0.75 3.85
CA ILE A 105 25.18 0.46 4.56
C ILE A 105 24.02 0.27 3.56
N GLU A 106 24.09 0.93 2.41
CA GLU A 106 23.10 0.85 1.35
C GLU A 106 23.00 -0.57 0.76
N LEU A 107 24.13 -1.27 0.68
CA LEU A 107 24.19 -2.67 0.24
C LEU A 107 23.63 -3.62 1.31
N LEU A 108 23.82 -3.29 2.59
CA LEU A 108 23.29 -4.10 3.69
C LEU A 108 21.78 -3.92 3.85
N LEU A 109 21.26 -2.74 3.54
CA LEU A 109 19.83 -2.42 3.58
C LEU A 109 19.05 -2.95 2.38
N ASN A 110 19.72 -3.34 1.30
CA ASN A 110 19.06 -3.78 0.08
C ASN A 110 18.10 -4.95 0.34
N GLY A 111 16.81 -4.74 0.08
CA GLY A 111 15.74 -5.70 0.34
C GLY A 111 15.46 -5.99 1.82
N LYS A 112 16.02 -5.22 2.75
CA LYS A 112 15.92 -5.44 4.21
C LYS A 112 15.38 -4.24 5.00
N LEU A 113 15.10 -3.10 4.36
CA LEU A 113 14.65 -1.91 5.07
C LEU A 113 13.35 -2.15 5.87
N GLU A 114 12.37 -2.87 5.31
CA GLU A 114 11.12 -3.21 6.00
C GLU A 114 11.39 -4.00 7.29
N TRP A 115 12.28 -4.99 7.24
CA TRP A 115 12.69 -5.76 8.42
C TRP A 115 13.43 -4.89 9.44
N VAL A 116 14.35 -4.03 8.99
CA VAL A 116 15.08 -3.11 9.90
C VAL A 116 14.13 -2.14 10.58
N ALA A 117 13.14 -1.63 9.84
CA ALA A 117 12.13 -0.73 10.37
C ALA A 117 11.32 -1.41 11.50
N ASP A 118 10.87 -2.65 11.28
CA ASP A 118 10.18 -3.45 12.30
C ASP A 118 11.04 -3.65 13.55
N GLN A 119 12.30 -4.07 13.40
CA GLN A 119 13.21 -4.28 14.54
C GLN A 119 13.52 -2.99 15.33
N LEU A 120 13.51 -1.83 14.66
CA LEU A 120 13.80 -0.54 15.27
C LEU A 120 12.55 0.23 15.69
N GLY A 121 11.35 -0.32 15.45
CA GLY A 121 10.06 0.32 15.74
C GLY A 121 9.75 1.53 14.85
N TRP A 122 10.30 1.57 13.63
CA TRP A 122 10.05 2.61 12.64
C TRP A 122 8.92 2.20 11.69
N GLN A 123 8.13 3.16 11.21
CA GLN A 123 7.09 2.86 10.23
C GLN A 123 7.70 2.77 8.82
N TYR A 124 7.75 1.57 8.25
CA TYR A 124 8.12 1.40 6.85
C TYR A 124 6.98 1.86 5.93
N VAL A 125 7.29 2.73 4.97
CA VAL A 125 6.38 3.19 3.93
C VAL A 125 6.92 2.71 2.59
N ARG A 126 6.14 1.91 1.87
CA ARG A 126 6.53 1.49 0.52
C ARG A 126 6.62 2.69 -0.40
N SER A 127 7.70 2.76 -1.17
CA SER A 127 7.86 3.74 -2.24
C SER A 127 7.36 3.18 -3.56
N GLU A 128 7.35 4.02 -4.59
CA GLU A 128 7.05 3.62 -5.97
C GLU A 128 7.83 2.40 -6.44
N ALA A 129 9.11 2.29 -6.05
CA ALA A 129 9.97 1.18 -6.43
C ALA A 129 9.53 -0.16 -5.83
N ASP A 130 8.83 -0.12 -4.68
CA ASP A 130 8.37 -1.30 -3.93
C ASP A 130 6.86 -1.53 -4.08
N GLY A 131 6.26 -0.96 -5.14
CA GLY A 131 4.83 -1.07 -5.45
C GLY A 131 3.93 -0.10 -4.67
N GLY A 132 4.51 0.86 -3.95
CA GLY A 132 3.79 1.93 -3.27
C GLY A 132 3.39 3.07 -4.22
N MET A 133 2.59 4.02 -3.71
CA MET A 133 2.13 5.16 -4.51
C MET A 133 3.19 6.26 -4.67
N SER A 134 3.20 6.89 -5.84
CA SER A 134 3.93 8.11 -6.11
C SER A 134 3.42 9.30 -5.33
N ARG A 135 4.23 10.36 -5.20
CA ARG A 135 3.75 11.59 -4.54
C ARG A 135 2.52 12.19 -5.24
N PRO A 136 2.47 12.34 -6.58
CA PRO A 136 1.24 12.76 -7.26
C PRO A 136 0.06 11.81 -7.03
N GLN A 137 0.29 10.49 -6.97
CA GLN A 137 -0.76 9.52 -6.65
C GLN A 137 -1.27 9.69 -5.21
N LYS A 138 -0.37 9.88 -4.22
CA LYS A 138 -0.75 10.13 -2.82
C LYS A 138 -1.52 11.43 -2.66
N VAL A 139 -1.12 12.50 -3.35
CA VAL A 139 -1.86 13.77 -3.35
C VAL A 139 -3.25 13.56 -3.97
N ARG A 140 -3.33 12.84 -5.10
CA ARG A 140 -4.61 12.51 -5.74
C ARG A 140 -5.50 11.68 -4.83
N ASP A 141 -4.93 10.71 -4.13
CA ASP A 141 -5.63 9.87 -3.15
C ASP A 141 -6.24 10.74 -2.04
N ILE A 142 -5.43 11.62 -1.42
CA ILE A 142 -5.88 12.58 -0.40
C ILE A 142 -6.99 13.49 -0.93
N LEU A 143 -6.82 14.13 -2.09
CA LEU A 143 -7.80 15.07 -2.63
C LEU A 143 -9.09 14.37 -3.03
N SER A 144 -9.00 13.17 -3.61
CA SER A 144 -10.17 12.38 -3.96
C SER A 144 -10.96 11.99 -2.71
N ALA A 145 -10.33 11.81 -1.54
CA ALA A 145 -11.00 11.43 -0.30
C ALA A 145 -12.09 12.43 0.15
N PHE A 146 -12.02 13.69 -0.30
CA PHE A 146 -13.05 14.70 -0.04
C PHE A 146 -14.29 14.56 -0.96
N SER A 147 -14.17 13.81 -2.05
CA SER A 147 -15.32 13.40 -2.87
C SER A 147 -15.91 12.09 -2.35
N THR A 148 -17.23 11.96 -2.37
CA THR A 148 -17.92 10.74 -1.92
C THR A 148 -17.86 9.60 -2.94
N ALA A 149 -17.73 9.90 -4.23
CA ALA A 149 -17.87 8.91 -5.30
C ALA A 149 -16.63 8.75 -6.17
N VAL A 150 -15.79 9.79 -6.27
CA VAL A 150 -14.65 9.78 -7.19
C VAL A 150 -13.51 8.99 -6.56
N LEU A 151 -13.07 7.95 -7.26
CA LEU A 151 -11.87 7.19 -6.92
C LEU A 151 -10.61 8.00 -7.28
N PRO A 152 -9.48 7.77 -6.60
CA PRO A 152 -8.22 8.42 -6.91
C PRO A 152 -7.86 8.30 -8.40
N GLU A 153 -8.08 7.16 -9.02
CA GLU A 153 -7.72 6.92 -10.43
C GLU A 153 -8.59 7.73 -11.40
N ASP A 154 -9.79 8.13 -10.97
CA ASP A 154 -10.75 8.92 -11.75
C ASP A 154 -10.68 10.43 -11.42
N PHE A 155 -9.91 10.83 -10.39
CA PHE A 155 -9.87 12.20 -9.90
C PHE A 155 -9.00 13.10 -10.79
N ARG A 156 -9.63 14.08 -11.45
CA ARG A 156 -8.96 15.18 -12.18
C ARG A 156 -7.81 14.68 -13.07
N LEU A 157 -8.15 13.81 -14.02
CA LEU A 157 -7.21 13.19 -14.98
C LEU A 157 -6.42 14.20 -15.84
N ASP A 158 -6.90 15.45 -15.90
CA ASP A 158 -6.23 16.59 -16.50
C ASP A 158 -4.96 17.02 -15.74
N LEU A 159 -4.88 16.72 -14.44
CA LEU A 159 -3.73 17.06 -13.60
C LEU A 159 -2.60 16.06 -13.79
N ARG A 160 -1.74 16.37 -14.76
CA ARG A 160 -0.50 15.63 -15.05
C ARG A 160 0.69 16.43 -14.53
N ASP A 161 1.16 16.09 -13.35
CA ASP A 161 2.33 16.70 -12.74
C ASP A 161 3.28 15.64 -12.21
N ASP A 162 4.56 15.99 -12.16
CA ASP A 162 5.65 15.09 -11.77
C ASP A 162 6.64 15.85 -10.90
N THR A 163 7.08 15.19 -9.82
CA THR A 163 8.14 15.64 -8.92
C THR A 163 9.47 15.94 -9.61
N ALA A 164 9.71 15.45 -10.83
CA ALA A 164 10.91 15.77 -11.60
C ALA A 164 10.98 17.25 -12.05
N GLN A 165 9.83 17.94 -12.16
CA GLN A 165 9.79 19.33 -12.58
C GLN A 165 9.80 20.27 -11.38
N LEU A 166 10.94 20.90 -11.10
CA LEU A 166 11.00 21.91 -10.04
C LEU A 166 10.11 23.12 -10.37
N ARG A 167 9.17 23.45 -9.48
CA ARG A 167 8.31 24.63 -9.58
C ARG A 167 8.36 25.45 -8.31
N THR A 168 8.31 26.77 -8.46
CA THR A 168 8.08 27.67 -7.32
C THR A 168 6.61 27.67 -6.91
N PRO A 169 6.26 28.08 -5.67
CA PRO A 169 4.88 28.16 -5.23
C PRO A 169 4.00 29.02 -6.16
N GLU A 170 4.52 30.12 -6.70
CA GLU A 170 3.81 31.00 -7.62
C GLU A 170 3.49 30.31 -8.96
N GLN A 171 4.39 29.45 -9.44
CA GLN A 171 4.19 28.66 -10.65
C GLN A 171 3.20 27.51 -10.46
N CYS A 172 2.91 27.15 -9.21
CA CYS A 172 1.91 26.13 -8.88
C CYS A 172 0.48 26.69 -8.90
N VAL A 173 0.31 28.02 -8.85
CA VAL A 173 -1.02 28.65 -8.84
C VAL A 173 -1.69 28.52 -10.21
N VAL A 174 -2.89 27.94 -10.22
CA VAL A 174 -3.77 27.84 -11.39
C VAL A 174 -4.94 28.78 -11.20
N GLN A 175 -4.95 29.87 -11.97
CA GLN A 175 -6.00 30.89 -11.84
C GLN A 175 -7.39 30.28 -12.09
N GLY A 176 -8.29 30.44 -11.12
CA GLY A 176 -9.66 29.95 -11.19
C GLY A 176 -9.84 28.47 -10.81
N ASP A 177 -8.77 27.77 -10.44
CA ASP A 177 -8.81 26.34 -10.12
C ASP A 177 -8.06 26.02 -8.84
N PHE A 178 -8.81 26.00 -7.73
CA PHE A 178 -8.27 25.75 -6.40
C PHE A 178 -7.75 24.32 -6.25
N GLU A 179 -8.47 23.32 -6.77
CA GLU A 179 -8.05 21.92 -6.70
C GLU A 179 -6.73 21.70 -7.44
N ALA A 180 -6.59 22.25 -8.65
CA ALA A 180 -5.36 22.17 -9.41
C ALA A 180 -4.21 22.90 -8.69
N THR A 181 -4.49 24.05 -8.09
CA THR A 181 -3.50 24.81 -7.31
C THR A 181 -3.00 24.01 -6.10
N VAL A 182 -3.92 23.44 -5.30
CA VAL A 182 -3.57 22.63 -4.13
C VAL A 182 -2.83 21.36 -4.55
N PHE A 183 -3.26 20.71 -5.64
CA PHE A 183 -2.58 19.54 -6.18
C PHE A 183 -1.12 19.85 -6.54
N ARG A 184 -0.87 20.90 -7.33
CA ARG A 184 0.49 21.30 -7.75
C ARG A 184 1.34 21.68 -6.56
N LEU A 185 0.80 22.49 -5.63
CA LEU A 185 1.51 22.86 -4.42
C LEU A 185 1.88 21.62 -3.60
N ALA A 186 0.97 20.67 -3.39
CA ALA A 186 1.28 19.47 -2.62
C ALA A 186 2.26 18.52 -3.33
N VAL A 187 2.30 18.51 -4.66
CA VAL A 187 3.30 17.73 -5.41
C VAL A 187 4.70 18.33 -5.25
N HIS A 188 4.82 19.66 -5.21
CA HIS A 188 6.11 20.35 -5.28
C HIS A 188 6.61 20.94 -3.95
N ASP A 189 5.74 21.11 -2.94
CA ASP A 189 6.06 21.70 -1.64
C ASP A 189 5.87 20.69 -0.50
N ASP A 190 6.93 20.43 0.26
CA ASP A 190 6.96 19.46 1.36
C ASP A 190 6.12 19.88 2.56
N ALA A 191 6.01 21.18 2.84
CA ALA A 191 5.23 21.67 3.96
C ALA A 191 3.73 21.53 3.67
N VAL A 192 3.30 21.82 2.43
CA VAL A 192 1.92 21.61 1.99
C VAL A 192 1.58 20.13 1.98
N TYR A 193 2.43 19.29 1.38
CA TYR A 193 2.25 17.84 1.37
C TYR A 193 2.13 17.26 2.78
N SER A 194 3.07 17.61 3.67
CA SER A 194 3.06 17.16 5.05
C SER A 194 1.81 17.62 5.81
N SER A 195 1.28 18.80 5.49
CA SER A 195 0.06 19.31 6.11
C SER A 195 -1.17 18.54 5.63
N LEU A 196 -1.23 18.19 4.34
CA LEU A 196 -2.29 17.34 3.79
C LEU A 196 -2.25 15.93 4.35
N CYS A 197 -1.08 15.30 4.47
CA CYS A 197 -0.94 13.98 5.08
C CYS A 197 -1.39 13.94 6.55
N LYS A 198 -1.29 15.06 7.26
CA LYS A 198 -1.83 15.19 8.63
C LYS A 198 -3.33 15.33 8.65
N ALA A 199 -3.89 16.12 7.72
CA ALA A 199 -5.33 16.31 7.60
C ALA A 199 -6.04 15.03 7.14
N MET A 200 -5.39 14.27 6.25
CA MET A 200 -5.89 13.00 5.72
C MET A 200 -4.79 11.93 5.79
N PRO A 201 -4.72 11.17 6.91
CA PRO A 201 -3.73 10.11 7.07
C PRO A 201 -3.92 8.94 6.10
N SER A 202 -2.83 8.22 5.80
CA SER A 202 -2.82 7.05 4.90
C SER A 202 -3.85 5.98 5.24
N GLY A 203 -4.04 5.70 6.54
CA GLY A 203 -5.06 4.76 7.00
C GLY A 203 -6.49 5.19 6.67
N ALA A 204 -6.78 6.49 6.78
CA ALA A 204 -8.08 7.04 6.43
C ALA A 204 -8.30 7.02 4.91
N CYS A 205 -7.29 7.41 4.10
CA CYS A 205 -7.36 7.30 2.65
C CYS A 205 -7.64 5.85 2.21
N ALA A 206 -6.94 4.87 2.80
CA ALA A 206 -7.13 3.46 2.47
C ALA A 206 -8.55 2.98 2.78
N ALA A 207 -9.09 3.31 3.97
CA ALA A 207 -10.46 2.96 4.34
C ALA A 207 -11.49 3.58 3.38
N ILE A 208 -11.37 4.89 3.11
CA ILE A 208 -12.24 5.62 2.19
C ILE A 208 -12.18 5.04 0.78
N TYR A 209 -11.00 4.67 0.30
CA TYR A 209 -10.83 4.05 -1.01
C TYR A 209 -11.61 2.73 -1.11
N PHE A 210 -11.41 1.82 -0.15
CA PHE A 210 -12.06 0.51 -0.20
C PHE A 210 -13.58 0.59 -0.02
N ASP A 211 -14.06 1.55 0.78
CA ASP A 211 -15.51 1.82 0.87
C ASP A 211 -16.07 2.36 -0.46
N LYS A 212 -15.35 3.25 -1.15
CA LYS A 212 -15.77 3.77 -2.47
C LYS A 212 -15.83 2.70 -3.54
N ILE A 213 -14.82 1.84 -3.65
CA ILE A 213 -14.81 0.81 -4.70
C ILE A 213 -15.83 -0.31 -4.42
N GLN A 214 -16.08 -0.60 -3.13
CA GLN A 214 -17.19 -1.44 -2.71
C GLN A 214 -18.53 -0.83 -3.16
N GLU A 215 -18.75 0.45 -2.86
CA GLU A 215 -19.98 1.15 -3.24
C GLU A 215 -20.16 1.24 -4.77
N LYS A 216 -19.07 1.49 -5.52
CA LYS A 216 -19.06 1.47 -6.99
C LYS A 216 -19.52 0.11 -7.53
N SER A 217 -19.03 -0.98 -6.95
CA SER A 217 -19.39 -2.35 -7.35
C SER A 217 -20.85 -2.69 -6.98
N ARG A 218 -21.30 -2.29 -5.80
CA ARG A 218 -22.68 -2.48 -5.34
C ARG A 218 -23.66 -1.70 -6.20
N LYS A 219 -23.34 -0.44 -6.51
CA LYS A 219 -24.15 0.41 -7.38
C LYS A 219 -24.23 -0.18 -8.79
N LEU A 220 -23.12 -0.65 -9.36
CA LEU A 220 -23.10 -1.29 -10.67
C LEU A 220 -24.07 -2.48 -10.74
N LEU A 221 -24.05 -3.35 -9.72
CA LEU A 221 -24.97 -4.50 -9.64
C LEU A 221 -26.43 -4.07 -9.43
N ALA A 222 -26.68 -3.08 -8.57
CA ALA A 222 -28.03 -2.57 -8.32
C ALA A 222 -28.64 -1.90 -9.55
N ASP A 223 -27.86 -1.08 -10.26
CA ASP A 223 -28.25 -0.42 -11.50
C ASP A 223 -28.55 -1.45 -12.60
N PHE A 224 -27.77 -2.53 -12.67
CA PHE A 224 -28.04 -3.67 -13.55
C PHE A 224 -29.35 -4.38 -13.19
N ASP A 225 -29.57 -4.70 -11.91
CA ASP A 225 -30.79 -5.37 -11.45
C ASP A 225 -32.06 -4.52 -11.74
N ILE A 226 -31.99 -3.21 -11.51
CA ILE A 226 -33.08 -2.26 -11.80
C ILE A 226 -33.38 -2.26 -13.29
N TYR A 227 -32.35 -2.18 -14.14
CA TYR A 227 -32.53 -2.22 -15.59
C TYR A 227 -33.14 -3.54 -16.04
N CYS A 228 -32.65 -4.68 -15.52
CA CYS A 228 -33.22 -5.97 -15.85
C CYS A 228 -34.69 -6.10 -15.43
N GLN A 229 -35.08 -5.57 -14.27
CA GLN A 229 -36.46 -5.61 -13.81
C GLN A 229 -37.41 -4.64 -14.55
N THR A 230 -36.94 -3.43 -14.86
CA THR A 230 -37.82 -2.31 -15.26
C THR A 230 -37.57 -1.77 -16.67
N GLY A 231 -36.40 -2.07 -17.25
CA GLY A 231 -35.90 -1.45 -18.48
C GLY A 231 -35.39 -0.02 -18.33
N GLN A 232 -35.46 0.55 -17.12
CA GLN A 232 -35.00 1.90 -16.86
C GLN A 232 -33.46 1.94 -16.88
N ARG A 233 -32.91 2.77 -17.77
CA ARG A 233 -31.45 2.91 -17.88
C ARG A 233 -30.91 3.73 -16.71
N PRO A 234 -29.71 3.39 -16.20
CA PRO A 234 -29.04 4.19 -15.19
C PRO A 234 -28.73 5.59 -15.70
N ASP A 235 -28.94 6.61 -14.86
CA ASP A 235 -28.59 8.00 -15.16
C ASP A 235 -27.08 8.21 -15.33
N SER A 236 -26.26 7.28 -14.83
CA SER A 236 -24.80 7.28 -14.93
C SER A 236 -24.27 7.06 -16.36
N GLY A 237 -25.13 6.72 -17.33
CA GLY A 237 -24.71 6.38 -18.69
C GLY A 237 -23.94 5.06 -18.78
N THR A 238 -23.88 4.28 -17.69
CA THR A 238 -23.22 2.97 -17.65
C THR A 238 -23.90 2.03 -18.64
N SER A 239 -23.10 1.38 -19.48
CA SER A 239 -23.63 0.37 -20.40
C SER A 239 -24.11 -0.85 -19.61
N VAL A 240 -25.37 -1.21 -19.81
CA VAL A 240 -26.06 -2.24 -19.01
C VAL A 240 -26.02 -3.63 -19.63
N SER A 241 -25.06 -3.89 -20.53
CA SER A 241 -24.86 -5.23 -21.07
C SER A 241 -24.11 -6.11 -20.05
N VAL A 242 -24.47 -7.39 -19.98
CA VAL A 242 -23.84 -8.36 -19.06
C VAL A 242 -22.32 -8.40 -19.23
N ALA A 243 -21.84 -8.37 -20.47
CA ALA A 243 -20.41 -8.31 -20.78
C ALA A 243 -19.71 -7.08 -20.20
N ASN A 244 -20.37 -5.91 -20.22
CA ASN A 244 -19.83 -4.70 -19.63
C ASN A 244 -19.85 -4.76 -18.10
N ILE A 245 -20.92 -5.29 -17.48
CA ILE A 245 -20.96 -5.49 -16.03
C ILE A 245 -19.80 -6.41 -15.59
N ILE A 246 -19.60 -7.53 -16.27
CA ILE A 246 -18.50 -8.47 -15.97
C ILE A 246 -17.15 -7.78 -16.11
N ARG A 247 -16.94 -7.01 -17.18
CA ARG A 247 -15.69 -6.27 -17.42
C ARG A 247 -15.41 -5.27 -16.31
N GLU A 248 -16.40 -4.48 -15.91
CA GLU A 248 -16.27 -3.48 -14.85
C GLU A 248 -16.06 -4.12 -13.46
N LEU A 249 -16.71 -5.24 -13.16
CA LEU A 249 -16.48 -5.98 -11.91
C LEU A 249 -15.06 -6.56 -11.82
N ARG A 250 -14.55 -7.14 -12.91
CA ARG A 250 -13.17 -7.61 -12.98
C ARG A 250 -12.18 -6.46 -12.81
N HIS A 251 -12.42 -5.35 -13.51
CA HIS A 251 -11.62 -4.14 -13.35
C HIS A 251 -11.61 -3.64 -11.90
N ASN A 252 -12.75 -3.60 -11.22
CA ASN A 252 -12.81 -3.20 -9.81
C ASN A 252 -12.00 -4.15 -8.90
N VAL A 253 -12.02 -5.47 -9.17
CA VAL A 253 -11.21 -6.43 -8.42
C VAL A 253 -9.72 -6.26 -8.69
N ASP A 254 -9.32 -6.02 -9.94
CA ASP A 254 -7.92 -5.73 -10.29
C ASP A 254 -7.44 -4.45 -9.57
N GLN A 255 -8.30 -3.44 -9.48
CA GLN A 255 -8.03 -2.22 -8.72
C GLN A 255 -7.90 -2.50 -7.22
N ILE A 256 -8.76 -3.34 -6.63
CA ILE A 256 -8.61 -3.78 -5.24
C ILE A 256 -7.27 -4.48 -5.05
N GLN A 257 -6.92 -5.41 -5.94
CA GLN A 257 -5.68 -6.18 -5.88
C GLN A 257 -4.44 -5.27 -5.89
N TRP A 258 -4.37 -4.32 -6.82
CA TRP A 258 -3.25 -3.37 -6.86
C TRP A 258 -3.16 -2.54 -5.57
N ASN A 259 -4.32 -2.11 -5.06
CA ASN A 259 -4.38 -1.23 -3.89
C ASN A 259 -4.15 -1.92 -2.54
N ILE A 260 -4.30 -3.25 -2.45
CA ILE A 260 -3.83 -4.03 -1.30
C ILE A 260 -2.34 -3.81 -1.07
N THR A 261 -1.54 -3.86 -2.15
CA THR A 261 -0.09 -3.65 -2.06
C THR A 261 0.26 -2.16 -1.96
N ALA A 262 -0.36 -1.32 -2.79
CA ALA A 262 -0.02 0.10 -2.88
C ALA A 262 -0.35 0.90 -1.61
N ARG A 263 -1.32 0.43 -0.81
CA ARG A 263 -1.76 1.09 0.45
C ARG A 263 -1.26 0.39 1.72
N ALA A 264 -0.47 -0.67 1.60
CA ALA A 264 0.08 -1.40 2.75
C ALA A 264 0.87 -0.47 3.69
N PRO A 265 0.82 -0.71 5.03
CA PRO A 265 0.10 -1.81 5.69
C PRO A 265 -1.40 -1.54 5.91
N HIS A 266 -1.94 -0.44 5.39
CA HIS A 266 -3.34 -0.07 5.61
C HIS A 266 -4.27 -0.69 4.56
N GLY A 267 -5.53 -0.89 4.95
CA GLY A 267 -6.60 -1.23 4.01
C GLY A 267 -6.79 -2.71 3.69
N MET A 268 -6.01 -3.63 4.28
CA MET A 268 -6.23 -5.08 4.17
C MET A 268 -7.65 -5.47 4.59
N GLU A 269 -8.11 -4.91 5.71
CA GLU A 269 -9.46 -5.10 6.23
C GLU A 269 -10.56 -4.59 5.27
N GLY A 270 -10.35 -3.40 4.70
CA GLY A 270 -11.26 -2.80 3.73
C GLY A 270 -11.33 -3.60 2.43
N ALA A 271 -10.18 -4.07 1.94
CA ALA A 271 -10.10 -4.96 0.78
C ALA A 271 -10.84 -6.28 1.04
N ALA A 272 -10.61 -6.92 2.19
CA ALA A 272 -11.32 -8.12 2.60
C ALA A 272 -12.85 -7.90 2.61
N LYS A 273 -13.31 -6.81 3.24
CA LYS A 273 -14.72 -6.43 3.27
C LYS A 273 -15.31 -6.27 1.87
N ALA A 274 -14.62 -5.53 1.00
CA ALA A 274 -15.07 -5.25 -0.36
C ALA A 274 -15.18 -6.55 -1.19
N LEU A 275 -14.15 -7.40 -1.16
CA LEU A 275 -14.10 -8.66 -1.90
C LEU A 275 -15.13 -9.68 -1.40
N VAL A 276 -15.25 -9.87 -0.08
CA VAL A 276 -16.23 -10.81 0.50
C VAL A 276 -17.65 -10.37 0.22
N THR A 277 -17.93 -9.07 0.33
CA THR A 277 -19.27 -8.53 0.03
C THR A 277 -19.60 -8.64 -1.45
N LEU A 278 -18.64 -8.34 -2.34
CA LEU A 278 -18.85 -8.52 -3.78
C LEU A 278 -19.08 -9.99 -4.14
N LEU A 279 -18.35 -10.91 -3.51
CA LEU A 279 -18.55 -12.34 -3.71
C LEU A 279 -19.96 -12.77 -3.26
N GLU A 280 -20.39 -12.34 -2.07
CA GLU A 280 -21.74 -12.56 -1.55
C GLU A 280 -22.81 -12.06 -2.53
N ASP A 281 -22.64 -10.84 -3.05
CA ASP A 281 -23.52 -10.20 -4.02
C ASP A 281 -23.59 -10.97 -5.35
N ILE A 282 -22.47 -11.50 -5.86
CA ILE A 282 -22.48 -12.32 -7.07
C ILE A 282 -23.18 -13.66 -6.80
N CYS A 283 -22.88 -14.31 -5.67
CA CYS A 283 -23.45 -15.62 -5.33
C CYS A 283 -24.97 -15.60 -5.11
N ILE A 284 -25.57 -14.45 -4.78
CA ILE A 284 -27.03 -14.32 -4.68
C ILE A 284 -27.73 -14.15 -6.03
N ARG A 285 -26.99 -13.92 -7.12
CA ARG A 285 -27.51 -13.71 -8.48
C ARG A 285 -27.40 -14.94 -9.38
N ASN A 286 -27.51 -16.15 -8.81
CA ASN A 286 -27.62 -17.40 -9.58
C ASN A 286 -29.03 -17.59 -10.15
N LYS A 287 -29.37 -16.79 -11.15
CA LYS A 287 -30.64 -16.83 -11.88
C LYS A 287 -30.48 -16.13 -13.23
N ASP A 288 -31.41 -16.37 -14.16
CA ASP A 288 -31.54 -15.51 -15.32
C ASP A 288 -31.88 -14.08 -14.86
N ALA A 289 -31.12 -13.10 -15.34
CA ALA A 289 -31.28 -11.70 -15.00
C ALA A 289 -32.65 -11.13 -15.44
N LEU A 290 -33.22 -11.64 -16.53
CA LEU A 290 -34.52 -11.19 -17.06
C LEU A 290 -35.71 -12.00 -16.53
N ASP A 291 -35.50 -13.02 -15.71
CA ASP A 291 -36.62 -13.79 -15.17
C ASP A 291 -37.57 -12.92 -14.32
N GLY A 292 -38.86 -12.98 -14.64
CA GLY A 292 -39.90 -12.22 -13.96
C GLY A 292 -39.87 -10.69 -14.15
N ASN A 293 -39.23 -10.18 -15.21
CA ASN A 293 -39.18 -8.73 -15.45
C ASN A 293 -40.55 -8.11 -15.78
N LEU A 294 -40.70 -6.81 -15.50
CA LEU A 294 -41.98 -6.07 -15.62
C LEU A 294 -42.31 -5.60 -17.04
N TRP A 295 -41.34 -5.68 -17.95
CA TRP A 295 -41.40 -5.06 -19.27
C TRP A 295 -41.44 -6.10 -20.41
N GLY A 296 -41.53 -7.39 -20.06
CA GLY A 296 -41.75 -8.51 -20.98
C GLY A 296 -40.54 -8.85 -21.86
N GLN A 297 -39.34 -8.40 -21.51
CA GLN A 297 -38.15 -8.56 -22.35
C GLN A 297 -37.55 -9.96 -22.20
N ALA A 298 -37.32 -10.66 -23.31
CA ALA A 298 -36.73 -12.01 -23.29
C ALA A 298 -35.20 -12.02 -23.48
N THR A 299 -34.63 -10.93 -24.01
CA THR A 299 -33.20 -10.81 -24.30
C THR A 299 -32.75 -9.35 -24.32
N LEU A 300 -31.53 -9.03 -23.88
CA LEU A 300 -30.95 -7.69 -23.94
C LEU A 300 -30.26 -7.44 -25.29
N GLN A 301 -29.53 -8.43 -25.81
CA GLN A 301 -28.67 -8.37 -27.00
C GLN A 301 -28.64 -9.70 -27.80
N GLY A 302 -29.66 -10.54 -27.68
CA GLY A 302 -29.74 -11.83 -28.37
C GLY A 302 -29.08 -12.99 -27.60
N GLU A 303 -28.66 -12.76 -26.36
CA GLU A 303 -28.06 -13.78 -25.50
C GLU A 303 -29.07 -14.82 -24.98
N ASP A 304 -28.56 -15.98 -24.54
CA ASP A 304 -29.33 -17.03 -23.86
C ASP A 304 -29.38 -16.84 -22.33
N GLU A 305 -30.11 -17.71 -21.63
CA GLU A 305 -30.31 -17.65 -20.16
C GLU A 305 -28.99 -17.74 -19.38
N ASP A 306 -28.07 -18.61 -19.81
CA ASP A 306 -26.77 -18.82 -19.16
C ASP A 306 -25.84 -17.61 -19.37
N GLN A 307 -25.91 -16.98 -20.53
CA GLN A 307 -25.21 -15.74 -20.85
C GLN A 307 -25.72 -14.55 -20.04
N ARG A 308 -26.98 -14.57 -19.61
CA ARG A 308 -27.55 -13.53 -18.70
C ARG A 308 -27.28 -13.79 -17.23
N ASN A 309 -27.04 -15.03 -16.84
CA ASN A 309 -26.77 -15.40 -15.46
C ASN A 309 -25.37 -14.94 -15.01
N LEU A 310 -25.32 -13.85 -14.23
CA LEU A 310 -24.06 -13.27 -13.74
C LEU A 310 -23.24 -14.25 -12.90
N TYR A 311 -23.88 -15.05 -12.05
CA TYR A 311 -23.19 -16.05 -11.26
C TYR A 311 -22.56 -17.12 -12.16
N TYR A 312 -23.29 -17.59 -13.18
CA TYR A 312 -22.76 -18.57 -14.11
C TYR A 312 -21.53 -18.02 -14.84
N GLN A 313 -21.61 -16.78 -15.36
CA GLN A 313 -20.50 -16.16 -16.07
C GLN A 313 -19.26 -15.87 -15.20
N LEU A 314 -19.43 -15.59 -13.91
CA LEU A 314 -18.34 -15.19 -13.01
C LEU A 314 -17.79 -16.34 -12.14
N VAL A 315 -18.63 -17.32 -11.80
CA VAL A 315 -18.31 -18.45 -10.92
C VAL A 315 -18.52 -19.80 -11.63
N GLY A 316 -19.62 -19.95 -12.38
CA GLY A 316 -19.96 -21.21 -13.06
C GLY A 316 -18.93 -21.68 -14.09
N ARG A 317 -18.18 -20.75 -14.69
CA ARG A 317 -17.18 -21.02 -15.73
C ARG A 317 -15.75 -21.17 -15.22
N THR A 318 -15.55 -21.33 -13.91
CA THR A 318 -14.21 -21.48 -13.32
C THR A 318 -13.47 -22.72 -13.82
N ASP A 319 -14.16 -23.86 -14.05
CA ASP A 319 -13.48 -25.06 -14.57
C ASP A 319 -13.00 -24.88 -16.04
N GLU A 320 -13.63 -23.97 -16.80
CA GLU A 320 -13.22 -23.63 -18.18
C GLU A 320 -12.07 -22.62 -18.22
N THR A 321 -12.15 -21.61 -17.35
CA THR A 321 -11.22 -20.47 -17.34
C THR A 321 -10.00 -20.72 -16.46
N GLY A 322 -10.12 -21.58 -15.46
CA GLY A 322 -9.10 -21.79 -14.42
C GLY A 322 -8.96 -20.63 -13.44
N GLU A 323 -9.71 -19.54 -13.62
CA GLU A 323 -9.56 -18.29 -12.88
C GLU A 323 -10.66 -18.12 -11.85
N CYS A 324 -10.29 -17.67 -10.65
CA CYS A 324 -11.20 -17.33 -9.57
C CYS A 324 -10.94 -15.88 -9.13
N PHE A 325 -11.12 -14.90 -10.01
CA PHE A 325 -10.62 -13.52 -9.84
C PHE A 325 -10.79 -12.91 -8.43
N ILE A 326 -11.94 -13.12 -7.76
CA ILE A 326 -12.13 -12.66 -6.37
C ILE A 326 -11.35 -13.52 -5.37
N LEU A 327 -11.41 -14.86 -5.48
CA LEU A 327 -10.70 -15.75 -4.56
C LEU A 327 -9.18 -15.66 -4.72
N ASP A 328 -8.69 -15.47 -5.95
CA ASP A 328 -7.29 -15.23 -6.28
C ASP A 328 -6.77 -13.95 -5.60
N THR A 329 -7.62 -12.93 -5.50
CA THR A 329 -7.30 -11.69 -4.77
C THR A 329 -7.38 -11.89 -3.26
N LEU A 330 -8.40 -12.59 -2.76
CA LEU A 330 -8.53 -12.91 -1.32
C LEU A 330 -7.36 -13.75 -0.78
N GLU A 331 -6.72 -14.57 -1.61
CA GLU A 331 -5.55 -15.37 -1.22
C GLU A 331 -4.31 -14.54 -0.84
N GLN A 332 -4.24 -13.28 -1.27
CA GLN A 332 -3.15 -12.36 -0.92
C GLN A 332 -3.28 -11.82 0.52
N LEU A 333 -4.46 -11.97 1.13
CA LEU A 333 -4.74 -11.49 2.48
C LEU A 333 -4.32 -12.52 3.54
N GLN A 334 -3.94 -12.03 4.71
CA GLN A 334 -3.59 -12.90 5.83
C GLN A 334 -4.86 -13.42 6.53
N GLY A 335 -4.70 -14.50 7.30
CA GLY A 335 -5.84 -15.09 8.04
C GLY A 335 -6.46 -14.10 9.04
N ALA A 336 -5.66 -13.26 9.67
CA ALA A 336 -6.11 -12.24 10.61
C ALA A 336 -7.08 -11.24 9.94
N ASP A 337 -6.76 -10.78 8.72
CA ASP A 337 -7.60 -9.84 7.95
C ASP A 337 -8.96 -10.45 7.56
N LEU A 338 -8.98 -11.77 7.31
CA LEU A 338 -10.17 -12.52 6.92
C LEU A 338 -11.02 -12.97 8.10
N HIS A 339 -10.47 -12.99 9.32
CA HIS A 339 -11.07 -13.64 10.49
C HIS A 339 -12.47 -13.11 10.83
N GLN A 340 -12.66 -11.79 10.71
CA GLN A 340 -13.95 -11.17 11.00
C GLN A 340 -15.04 -11.53 9.96
N PHE A 341 -14.65 -11.99 8.78
CA PHE A 341 -15.56 -12.39 7.71
C PHE A 341 -15.81 -13.90 7.66
N ARG A 342 -15.29 -14.68 8.63
CA ARG A 342 -15.39 -16.16 8.64
C ARG A 342 -16.82 -16.67 8.47
N SER A 343 -17.79 -16.08 9.16
CA SER A 343 -19.19 -16.51 9.11
C SER A 343 -19.82 -16.25 7.75
N LYS A 344 -19.47 -15.11 7.13
CA LYS A 344 -19.89 -14.79 5.76
C LYS A 344 -19.26 -15.75 4.75
N LEU A 345 -17.96 -16.01 4.86
CA LEU A 345 -17.25 -16.95 3.98
C LEU A 345 -17.84 -18.37 4.08
N GLN A 346 -18.17 -18.83 5.29
CA GLN A 346 -18.87 -20.11 5.50
C GLN A 346 -20.26 -20.12 4.87
N ALA A 347 -21.05 -19.05 5.01
CA ALA A 347 -22.36 -18.94 4.39
C ALA A 347 -22.28 -18.94 2.85
N ILE A 348 -21.29 -18.23 2.29
CA ILE A 348 -21.00 -18.23 0.85
C ILE A 348 -20.61 -19.64 0.41
N LEU A 349 -19.73 -20.34 1.14
CA LEU A 349 -19.34 -21.71 0.82
C LEU A 349 -20.55 -22.64 0.75
N HIS A 350 -21.37 -22.65 1.79
CA HIS A 350 -22.57 -23.48 1.84
C HIS A 350 -23.52 -23.20 0.67
N LYS A 351 -23.72 -21.92 0.34
CA LYS A 351 -24.55 -21.52 -0.80
C LYS A 351 -23.99 -22.01 -2.14
N ASN A 352 -22.68 -21.94 -2.33
CA ASN A 352 -22.03 -22.40 -3.56
C ASN A 352 -22.06 -23.93 -3.68
N GLU A 353 -22.01 -24.67 -2.58
CA GLU A 353 -22.23 -26.12 -2.58
C GLU A 353 -23.65 -26.47 -3.05
N VAL A 354 -24.67 -25.74 -2.56
CA VAL A 354 -26.07 -25.91 -2.99
C VAL A 354 -26.25 -25.55 -4.47
N ASN A 355 -25.63 -24.45 -4.92
CA ASN A 355 -25.63 -24.00 -6.31
C ASN A 355 -24.78 -24.90 -7.23
N ARG A 356 -24.10 -25.92 -6.70
CA ARG A 356 -23.19 -26.82 -7.44
C ARG A 356 -22.12 -26.05 -8.22
N ALA A 357 -21.47 -25.09 -7.56
CA ALA A 357 -20.34 -24.37 -8.15
C ALA A 357 -19.23 -25.36 -8.60
N PRO A 358 -18.39 -24.96 -9.57
CA PRO A 358 -17.22 -25.73 -10.00
C PRO A 358 -16.37 -26.25 -8.85
N ARG A 359 -15.84 -27.46 -8.99
CA ARG A 359 -15.10 -28.12 -7.90
C ARG A 359 -13.85 -27.33 -7.50
N ALA A 360 -13.15 -26.75 -8.49
CA ALA A 360 -11.99 -25.91 -8.23
C ALA A 360 -12.34 -24.70 -7.37
N PHE A 361 -13.48 -24.05 -7.65
CA PHE A 361 -13.98 -22.91 -6.90
C PHE A 361 -14.29 -23.27 -5.44
N ILE A 362 -15.03 -24.36 -5.21
CA ILE A 362 -15.38 -24.83 -3.86
C ILE A 362 -14.14 -25.14 -3.03
N LEU A 363 -13.16 -25.83 -3.63
CA LEU A 363 -11.91 -26.17 -2.93
C LEU A 363 -11.15 -24.91 -2.52
N LYS A 364 -11.05 -23.93 -3.42
CA LYS A 364 -10.36 -22.66 -3.15
C LYS A 364 -11.06 -21.84 -2.06
N LEU A 365 -12.38 -21.73 -2.12
CA LEU A 365 -13.16 -21.04 -1.08
C LEU A 365 -13.05 -21.74 0.29
N ASN A 366 -13.05 -23.07 0.33
CA ASN A 366 -12.84 -23.82 1.57
C ASN A 366 -11.44 -23.57 2.19
N MET A 367 -10.39 -23.46 1.37
CA MET A 367 -9.05 -23.09 1.86
C MET A 367 -9.06 -21.70 2.51
N LEU A 368 -9.75 -20.73 1.92
CA LEU A 368 -9.90 -19.38 2.47
C LEU A 368 -10.68 -19.38 3.79
N VAL A 369 -11.77 -20.15 3.89
CA VAL A 369 -12.54 -20.33 5.13
C VAL A 369 -11.65 -20.85 6.25
N ARG A 370 -10.89 -21.92 6.00
CA ARG A 370 -9.96 -22.49 6.99
C ARG A 370 -8.88 -21.51 7.41
N ARG A 371 -8.35 -20.71 6.47
CA ARG A 371 -7.38 -19.66 6.78
C ARG A 371 -7.99 -18.59 7.69
N ALA A 372 -9.22 -18.16 7.44
CA ALA A 372 -9.94 -17.20 8.28
C ALA A 372 -10.24 -17.75 9.69
N GLU A 373 -10.51 -19.06 9.80
CA GLU A 373 -10.70 -19.75 11.08
C GLU A 373 -9.41 -19.77 11.91
N SER A 374 -8.29 -20.16 11.28
CA SER A 374 -6.98 -20.19 11.94
C SER A 374 -6.44 -18.81 12.29
N GLY A 375 -6.88 -17.76 11.59
CA GLY A 375 -6.44 -16.38 11.80
C GLY A 375 -6.96 -15.70 13.08
N GLY A 376 -7.85 -16.35 13.83
CA GLY A 376 -8.32 -15.86 15.14
C GLY A 376 -7.55 -16.42 16.33
N GLY A 377 -6.49 -17.20 16.08
CA GLY A 377 -5.69 -17.87 17.10
C GLY A 377 -4.31 -17.24 17.30
N GLU A 378 -4.26 -15.95 17.61
CA GLU A 378 -3.12 -15.28 18.27
C GLU A 378 -3.60 -14.26 19.29
#